data_AF-A0A553JVC5-F1
#
_entry.id   AF-A0A553JVC5-F1
#
_cell.length_a   1.000
_cell.length_b   1.000
_cell.length_c   1.000
_cell.angle_alpha   90.00
_cell.angle_beta   90.00
_cell.angle_gamma   90.00
#
_symmetry.space_group_name_H-M   'P 1'
#
loop_
_entity.id
_entity.type
_entity.pdbx_description
1 polymer ?
#
loop_
_entity_poly.entity_id
_entity_poly.type
_entity_poly.pdbx_seq_one_letter_code
_entity_poly.pdbx_strand_id
1 'polypeptide(L)' 'KIYPTAEQAEVLKATLSAYRQACNAVSVVIFDTKVLAQAKLHDMTYRLLRSNYALRSQMAQSVIKTVIARYR' A
#
# COMPACT_ATOMS: atom_id res chain seq x y z
N LYS A 1 -23.10 9.06 -18.28
CA LYS A 1 -21.77 9.17 -17.63
C LYS A 1 -21.99 9.04 -16.12
N ILE A 2 -21.37 8.07 -15.45
CA ILE A 2 -21.58 7.82 -14.02
C ILE A 2 -20.61 8.72 -13.26
N TYR A 3 -21.14 9.59 -12.41
CA TYR A 3 -20.36 10.45 -11.52
C TYR A 3 -20.42 9.87 -10.10
N PRO A 4 -19.31 9.92 -9.34
CA PRO A 4 -19.33 9.46 -7.96
C PRO A 4 -20.20 10.38 -7.10
N THR A 5 -20.83 9.81 -6.07
CA THR A 5 -21.42 10.60 -4.99
C THR A 5 -20.32 11.27 -4.17
N ALA A 6 -20.68 12.28 -3.37
CA ALA A 6 -19.73 12.93 -2.45
C ALA A 6 -19.08 11.91 -1.50
N GLU A 7 -19.86 10.97 -0.98
CA GLU A 7 -19.38 9.89 -0.10
C GLU A 7 -18.37 8.98 -0.82
N GLN A 8 -18.66 8.57 -2.06
CA GLN A 8 -17.74 7.76 -2.86
C GLN A 8 -16.42 8.50 -3.13
N ALA A 9 -16.49 9.81 -3.39
CA ALA A 9 -15.30 10.64 -3.56
C ALA A 9 -14.47 10.72 -2.28
N GLU A 10 -15.09 10.87 -1.12
CA GLU A 10 -14.38 10.90 0.17
C GLU A 10 -13.76 9.55 0.53
N VAL A 11 -14.48 8.44 0.33
CA VAL A 11 -13.94 7.09 0.53
C VAL A 11 -12.73 6.86 -0.38
N LEU A 12 -12.79 7.31 -1.64
CA LEU A 12 -11.67 7.23 -2.56
C LEU A 12 -10.47 8.06 -2.07
N LYS A 13 -10.69 9.31 -1.65
CA LYS A 13 -9.61 10.17 -1.10
C LYS A 13 -8.95 9.55 0.12
N ALA A 14 -9.74 9.03 1.06
CA ALA A 14 -9.24 8.34 2.25
C ALA A 14 -8.40 7.11 1.86
N THR A 15 -8.90 6.31 0.91
CA THR A 15 -8.19 5.12 0.39
C THR A 15 -6.86 5.51 -0.26
N LEU A 16 -6.83 6.58 -1.06
CA LEU A 16 -5.61 7.07 -1.70
C LEU A 16 -4.60 7.61 -0.68
N SER A 17 -5.07 8.24 0.40
CA SER A 17 -4.22 8.68 1.50
C SER A 17 -3.58 7.49 2.21
N ALA A 18 -4.39 6.49 2.60
CA ALA A 18 -3.91 5.26 3.22
C ALA A 18 -2.90 4.52 2.33
N TYR A 19 -3.16 4.46 1.02
CA TYR A 19 -2.24 3.85 0.05
C TYR A 19 -0.88 4.55 0.02
N ARG A 20 -0.85 5.89 -0.01
CA ARG A 20 0.41 6.66 -0.02
C ARG A 20 1.20 6.45 1.26
N GLN A 21 0.53 6.50 2.42
CA GLN A 21 1.20 6.27 3.70
C GLN A 21 1.74 4.84 3.82
N ALA A 22 1.00 3.85 3.33
CA ALA A 22 1.43 2.47 3.25
C ALA A 22 2.67 2.27 2.35
N CYS A 23 2.71 2.94 1.19
CA CYS A 23 3.90 2.95 0.33
C CYS A 23 5.12 3.48 1.06
N ASN A 24 4.98 4.56 1.83
CA ASN A 24 6.08 5.11 2.62
C ASN A 24 6.56 4.13 3.69
N ALA A 25 5.64 3.46 4.39
CA ALA A 25 6.01 2.45 5.40
C ALA A 25 6.75 1.26 4.81
N VAL A 26 6.28 0.72 3.67
CA VAL A 26 7.00 -0.37 2.97
C VAL A 26 8.35 0.11 2.46
N SER A 27 8.45 1.37 2.01
CA SER A 27 9.72 1.98 1.61
C SER A 27 10.73 2.01 2.75
N VAL A 28 10.31 2.35 3.98
CA VAL A 28 11.16 2.28 5.18
C VAL A 28 11.65 0.86 5.43
N VAL A 29 10.76 -0.14 5.38
CA VAL A 29 11.14 -1.55 5.55
C VAL A 29 12.17 -2.00 4.52
N ILE A 30 12.02 -1.59 3.25
CA ILE A 30 13.02 -1.87 2.21
C ILE A 30 14.33 -1.14 2.50
N PHE A 31 14.28 0.12 2.92
CA PHE A 31 15.47 0.88 3.25
C PHE A 31 16.28 0.22 4.37
N ASP A 32 15.62 -0.27 5.42
CA ASP A 32 16.28 -0.88 6.57
C ASP A 32 16.80 -2.28 6.26
N THR A 33 16.02 -3.10 5.55
CA THR A 33 16.33 -4.53 5.34
C THR A 33 17.02 -4.85 4.01
N LYS A 34 16.99 -3.91 3.05
CA LYS A 34 17.43 -4.06 1.66
C LYS A 34 16.73 -5.21 0.90
N VAL A 35 15.63 -5.73 1.43
CA VAL A 35 14.87 -6.82 0.81
C VAL A 35 13.97 -6.26 -0.29
N LEU A 36 14.18 -6.71 -1.53
CA LEU A 36 13.31 -6.40 -2.68
C LEU A 36 12.53 -7.61 -3.20
N ALA A 37 12.73 -8.80 -2.60
CA ALA A 37 11.98 -10.00 -2.98
C ALA A 37 10.51 -9.86 -2.54
N GLN A 38 9.59 -9.89 -3.50
CA GLN A 38 8.16 -9.63 -3.26
C GLN A 38 7.55 -10.54 -2.18
N ALA A 39 7.85 -11.85 -2.22
CA ALA A 39 7.33 -12.80 -1.22
C ALA A 39 7.79 -12.44 0.20
N LYS A 40 9.09 -12.13 0.38
CA LYS A 40 9.61 -11.74 1.69
C LYS A 40 9.01 -10.42 2.18
N LEU A 41 8.88 -9.42 1.29
CA LEU A 41 8.23 -8.16 1.65
C LEU A 41 6.75 -8.34 2.00
N HIS A 42 6.05 -9.24 1.31
CA HIS A 42 4.69 -9.63 1.68
C HIS A 42 4.66 -10.13 3.12
N ASP A 43 5.46 -11.13 3.46
CA ASP A 43 5.44 -11.72 4.81
C ASP A 43 5.75 -10.70 5.90
N MET A 44 6.71 -9.79 5.63
CA MET A 44 7.11 -8.74 6.56
C MET A 44 6.05 -7.65 6.75
N THR A 45 5.35 -7.27 5.68
CA THR A 45 4.53 -6.03 5.67
C THR A 45 3.03 -6.28 5.57
N TYR A 46 2.58 -7.47 5.17
CA TYR A 46 1.17 -7.71 4.87
C TYR A 46 0.27 -7.49 6.08
N ARG A 47 0.64 -7.99 7.27
CA ARG A 47 -0.14 -7.75 8.49
C ARG A 47 -0.27 -6.25 8.79
N LEU A 48 0.84 -5.51 8.76
CA LEU A 48 0.88 -4.06 8.91
C LEU A 48 -0.06 -3.34 7.91
N LEU A 49 -0.02 -3.73 6.64
CA LEU A 49 -0.85 -3.15 5.59
C LEU A 49 -2.35 -3.43 5.81
N ARG A 50 -2.71 -4.62 6.30
CA ARG A 50 -4.10 -5.01 6.55
C ARG A 50 -4.66 -4.36 7.82
N SER A 51 -3.87 -4.24 8.89
CA SER A 51 -4.33 -3.71 10.18
C SER A 51 -4.19 -2.19 10.29
N ASN A 52 -3.01 -1.64 10.05
CA ASN A 52 -2.70 -0.24 10.39
C ASN A 52 -3.16 0.73 9.31
N TYR A 53 -3.17 0.29 8.05
CA TYR A 53 -3.62 1.09 6.91
C TYR A 53 -4.99 0.67 6.39
N ALA A 54 -5.61 -0.35 6.99
CA ALA A 54 -6.90 -0.93 6.60
C ALA A 54 -7.00 -1.30 5.10
N LEU A 55 -5.89 -1.47 4.40
CA LEU A 55 -5.87 -1.72 2.96
C LEU A 55 -6.30 -3.15 2.68
N ARG A 56 -7.31 -3.36 1.82
CA ARG A 56 -7.71 -4.71 1.38
C ARG A 56 -6.57 -5.46 0.70
N SER A 57 -6.69 -6.79 0.61
CA SER A 57 -5.63 -7.68 0.10
C SER A 57 -5.03 -7.22 -1.23
N GLN A 58 -5.87 -6.85 -2.19
CA GLN A 58 -5.42 -6.35 -3.49
C GLN A 58 -4.63 -5.04 -3.39
N MET A 59 -5.06 -4.11 -2.54
CA MET A 59 -4.35 -2.84 -2.32
C MET A 59 -3.02 -3.05 -1.60
N ALA A 60 -2.97 -3.95 -0.61
CA ALA A 60 -1.72 -4.33 0.05
C ALA A 60 -0.70 -4.92 -0.96
N GLN A 61 -1.16 -5.79 -1.87
CA GLN A 61 -0.29 -6.29 -2.96
C GLN A 61 0.16 -5.17 -3.90
N SER A 62 -0.74 -4.24 -4.25
CA SER A 62 -0.41 -3.09 -5.12
C SER A 62 0.65 -2.19 -4.50
N VAL A 63 0.58 -1.93 -3.18
CA VAL A 63 1.61 -1.18 -2.45
C VAL A 63 2.97 -1.85 -2.62
N ILE A 64 3.08 -3.14 -2.30
CA ILE A 64 4.35 -3.88 -2.38
C ILE A 64 4.93 -3.82 -3.80
N LYS A 65 4.10 -4.09 -4.82
CA LYS A 65 4.52 -4.03 -6.23
C LYS A 65 4.99 -2.63 -6.63
N THR A 66 4.24 -1.61 -6.23
CA THR A 66 4.54 -0.21 -6.55
C THR A 66 5.86 0.22 -5.93
N VAL A 67 6.10 -0.11 -4.66
CA VAL A 67 7.33 0.29 -3.99
C VAL A 67 8.53 -0.48 -4.56
N ILE A 68 8.44 -1.79 -4.79
CA ILE A 68 9.52 -2.56 -5.44
C ILE A 68 9.90 -1.95 -6.80
N ALA A 69 8.92 -1.56 -7.61
CA ALA A 69 9.15 -0.95 -8.91
C ALA A 69 9.85 0.42 -8.85
N ARG A 70 9.80 1.13 -7.70
CA ARG A 70 10.48 2.42 -7.50
C ARG A 70 11.93 2.29 -7.05
N TYR A 71 12.32 1.11 -6.56
CA TYR A 71 13.68 0.80 -6.12
C TYR A 71 14.51 0.06 -7.18
N ARG A 72 13.90 -0.26 -8.32
CA ARG A 72 14.56 -0.78 -9.52
C ARG A 72 14.80 0.35 -10.50
#